data_AF-A0A9D8NKC6-F1
#
_entry.id   AF-A0A9D8NKC6-F1
#
_cell.length_a   1.000
_cell.length_b   1.000
_cell.length_c   1.000
_cell.angle_alpha   90.00
_cell.angle_beta   90.00
_cell.angle_gamma   90.00
#
_symmetry.space_group_name_H-M   'P 1'
#
loop_
_entity.id
_entity.type
_entity.pdbx_description
1 polymer ?
#
loop_
_entity_poly.entity_id
_entity_poly.type
_entity_poly.pdbx_seq_one_letter_code
_entity_poly.pdbx_strand_id
1 'polypeptide(L)'
;MFHHGEQGRAGESTQAEGEAACFYHPTKRAAIPCDACGKFLCALCDMEVSGRHYCPTCLESGGKKGKIKTLERARTRHDYVVMSLVLGSVFFWPLAVVLCPVALGLTVKNWSAPPSLVANTKLRLGICAVLAALLLCASAAFWIGLARSN
;
A
#
# COMPACT_ATOMS: atom_id res chain seq x y z
N MET A 1 18.15 6.36 -10.90
CA MET A 1 18.39 6.96 -9.58
C MET A 1 18.57 5.83 -8.58
N PHE A 2 19.82 5.52 -8.24
CA PHE A 2 20.15 4.53 -7.22
C PHE A 2 20.04 5.23 -5.86
N HIS A 3 19.24 4.70 -4.94
CA HIS A 3 19.21 5.19 -3.56
C HIS A 3 20.57 4.90 -2.92
N HIS A 4 21.28 5.93 -2.46
CA HIS A 4 22.38 5.74 -1.52
C HIS A 4 21.79 5.17 -0.23
N GLY A 5 21.97 3.87 -0.01
CA GLY A 5 21.61 3.22 1.24
C GLY A 5 22.40 3.87 2.38
N GLU A 6 21.69 4.28 3.41
CA GLU A 6 22.27 4.77 4.65
C GLU A 6 23.19 3.67 5.20
N GLN A 7 24.47 3.97 5.37
CA GLN A 7 25.47 2.98 5.78
C GLN A 7 25.15 2.53 7.20
N GLY A 8 24.97 1.21 7.41
CA GLY A 8 24.70 0.65 8.74
C GLY A 8 25.84 0.97 9.71
N ARG A 9 25.49 1.38 10.94
CA ARG A 9 26.48 1.66 11.99
C ARG A 9 27.05 0.34 12.55
N ALA A 10 28.37 0.29 12.73
CA ALA A 10 29.01 -0.84 13.38
C ALA A 10 28.66 -0.88 14.87
N GLY A 11 28.42 -2.08 15.42
CA GLY A 11 28.20 -2.26 16.85
C GLY A 11 29.51 -2.13 17.64
N GLU A 12 29.48 -1.36 18.71
CA GLU A 12 30.59 -1.21 19.66
C GLU A 12 30.75 -2.48 20.53
N SER A 13 31.99 -2.81 20.90
CA SER A 13 32.28 -3.95 21.79
C SER A 13 31.97 -3.61 23.24
N THR A 14 31.51 -4.59 24.02
CA THR A 14 31.40 -4.46 25.49
C THR A 14 32.79 -4.27 26.10
N GLN A 15 33.03 -3.15 26.78
CA GLN A 15 34.35 -2.85 27.37
C GLN A 15 34.38 -3.04 28.90
N ALA A 16 33.22 -3.15 29.56
CA ALA A 16 33.12 -3.30 31.01
C ALA A 16 32.23 -4.48 31.45
N GLU A 17 32.64 -5.17 32.52
CA GLU A 17 31.81 -6.15 33.22
C GLU A 17 30.58 -5.46 33.82
N GLY A 18 29.38 -5.77 33.31
CA GLY A 18 28.11 -5.17 33.74
C GLY A 18 27.36 -4.38 32.66
N GLU A 19 27.93 -4.21 31.47
CA GLU A 19 27.21 -3.60 30.34
C GLU A 19 26.16 -4.55 29.78
N ALA A 20 24.97 -4.02 29.47
CA ALA A 20 23.95 -4.76 28.74
C ALA A 20 24.50 -5.14 27.35
N ALA A 21 24.47 -6.43 27.02
CA ALA A 21 24.90 -6.96 25.73
C ALA A 21 23.74 -7.09 24.75
N CYS A 22 24.04 -7.05 23.45
CA CYS A 22 23.06 -7.29 22.41
C CYS A 22 22.57 -8.74 22.46
N PHE A 23 21.25 -8.93 22.31
CA PHE A 23 20.62 -10.25 22.31
C PHE A 23 21.18 -11.19 21.22
N TYR A 24 21.60 -10.65 20.07
CA TYR A 24 22.14 -11.43 18.95
C TYR A 24 23.66 -11.56 18.98
N HIS A 25 24.34 -10.63 19.64
CA HIS A 25 25.80 -10.54 19.68
C HIS A 25 26.25 -10.26 21.10
N PRO A 26 26.58 -11.28 21.90
CA PRO A 26 26.93 -11.10 23.31
C PRO A 26 28.22 -10.30 23.51
N THR A 27 29.07 -10.21 22.49
CA THR A 27 30.32 -9.42 22.50
C THR A 27 30.11 -7.94 22.14
N LYS A 28 28.88 -7.53 21.82
CA LYS A 28 28.55 -6.17 21.39
C LYS A 28 27.67 -5.50 22.44
N ARG A 29 28.01 -4.25 22.76
CA ARG A 29 27.26 -3.43 23.71
C ARG A 29 25.87 -3.12 23.15
N ALA A 30 24.86 -3.26 24.01
CA ALA A 30 23.51 -2.82 23.71
C ALA A 30 23.42 -1.30 23.76
N ALA A 31 22.85 -0.73 22.72
CA ALA A 31 22.59 0.70 22.62
C ALA A 31 21.12 1.02 22.89
N ILE A 32 20.19 0.20 22.39
CA ILE A 32 18.75 0.49 22.43
C ILE A 32 17.91 -0.78 22.58
N PRO A 33 16.77 -0.76 23.31
CA PRO A 33 15.81 -1.85 23.30
C PRO A 33 14.89 -1.78 22.08
N CYS A 34 14.45 -2.94 21.58
CA CYS A 34 13.45 -3.05 20.52
C CYS A 34 12.05 -2.64 21.02
N ASP A 35 11.37 -1.75 20.30
CA ASP A 35 10.03 -1.25 20.69
C ASP A 35 8.93 -2.33 20.63
N ALA A 36 9.17 -3.43 19.90
CA ALA A 36 8.18 -4.49 19.73
C ALA A 36 8.31 -5.65 20.74
N CYS A 37 9.54 -6.02 21.11
CA CYS A 37 9.79 -7.19 21.97
C CYS A 37 10.67 -6.91 23.19
N GLY A 38 11.17 -5.67 23.35
CA GLY A 38 12.00 -5.26 24.48
C GLY A 38 13.43 -5.83 24.49
N LYS A 39 13.83 -6.60 23.47
CA LYS A 39 15.19 -7.14 23.37
C LYS A 39 16.22 -6.02 23.19
N PHE A 40 17.35 -6.13 23.87
CA PHE A 40 18.48 -5.20 23.73
C PHE A 40 19.23 -5.43 22.41
N LEU A 41 19.47 -4.35 21.66
CA LEU A 41 20.11 -4.35 20.35
C LEU A 41 21.37 -3.48 20.38
N CYS A 42 22.42 -3.94 19.70
CA CYS A 42 23.56 -3.09 19.36
C CYS A 42 23.21 -2.19 18.16
N ALA A 43 24.03 -1.18 17.90
CA ALA A 43 23.86 -0.25 16.78
C ALA A 43 23.77 -0.93 15.38
N LEU A 44 24.26 -2.17 15.26
CA LEU A 44 24.16 -2.95 14.02
C LEU A 44 22.83 -3.69 13.87
N CYS A 45 22.23 -4.13 14.98
CA CYS A 45 20.97 -4.88 14.96
C CYS A 45 19.74 -3.97 15.04
N ASP A 46 19.95 -2.67 15.27
CA ASP A 46 18.91 -1.66 15.31
C ASP A 46 18.49 -1.27 13.90
N MET A 47 17.23 -1.51 13.56
CA MET A 47 16.62 -1.03 12.33
C MET A 47 15.55 0.00 12.67
N GLU A 48 15.84 1.25 12.32
CA GLU A 48 14.91 2.35 12.48
C GLU A 48 13.91 2.38 11.31
N VAL A 49 12.62 2.24 11.61
CA VAL A 49 11.53 2.37 10.63
C VAL A 49 10.48 3.31 11.18
N SER A 50 10.36 4.49 10.54
CA SER A 50 9.44 5.57 10.97
C SER A 50 9.66 6.01 12.42
N GLY A 51 10.92 6.21 12.82
CA GLY A 51 11.27 6.69 14.16
C GLY A 51 11.05 5.67 15.27
N ARG A 52 10.98 4.39 14.93
CA ARG A 52 10.88 3.26 15.87
C ARG A 52 11.97 2.24 15.61
N HIS A 53 12.47 1.65 16.68
CA HIS A 53 13.63 0.76 16.67
C HIS A 53 13.17 -0.69 16.73
N TYR A 54 13.47 -1.46 15.68
CA TYR A 54 13.05 -2.84 15.54
C TYR A 54 14.24 -3.79 15.41
N CYS A 55 14.11 -4.96 16.04
CA CYS A 55 15.03 -6.07 15.84
C CYS A 55 14.70 -6.83 14.54
N PRO A 56 15.64 -7.60 13.95
CA PRO A 56 15.44 -8.26 12.65
C PRO A 56 14.25 -9.21 12.64
N THR A 57 14.04 -9.92 13.75
CA THR A 57 12.90 -10.84 13.87
C THR A 57 11.55 -10.12 13.97
N CYS A 58 11.48 -8.99 14.69
CA CYS A 58 10.27 -8.18 14.77
C CYS A 58 9.98 -7.45 13.45
N LEU A 59 11.02 -7.03 12.72
CA LEU A 59 10.85 -6.41 11.43
C LEU A 59 10.32 -7.41 10.39
N GLU A 60 10.88 -8.62 10.34
CA GLU A 60 10.42 -9.66 9.41
C GLU A 60 8.99 -10.12 9.74
N SER A 61 8.69 -10.34 11.02
CA SER A 61 7.34 -10.72 11.45
C SER A 61 6.32 -9.59 11.31
N GLY A 62 6.74 -8.35 11.52
CA GLY A 62 5.94 -7.14 11.32
C GLY A 62 5.62 -6.88 9.84
N GLY A 63 6.59 -7.12 8.95
CA GLY A 63 6.40 -7.07 7.50
C GLY A 63 5.46 -8.17 6.99
N LYS A 64 5.55 -9.39 7.53
CA LYS A 64 4.62 -10.49 7.19
C LYS A 64 3.20 -10.24 7.70
N LYS A 65 3.04 -9.62 8.88
CA LYS A 65 1.74 -9.37 9.50
C LYS A 65 1.09 -8.04 9.12
N GLY A 66 1.75 -7.20 8.30
CA GLY A 66 1.23 -5.89 7.88
C GLY A 66 0.97 -4.91 9.03
N LYS A 67 1.57 -5.12 10.21
CA LYS A 67 1.34 -4.31 11.42
C LYS A 67 2.15 -3.00 11.44
N ILE A 68 3.19 -2.91 10.61
CA ILE A 68 3.98 -1.69 10.45
C ILE A 68 3.42 -0.96 9.24
N LYS A 69 2.66 0.13 9.47
CA LYS A 69 2.00 0.92 8.41
C LYS A 69 2.98 1.42 7.33
N THR A 70 4.25 1.59 7.69
CA THR A 70 5.34 2.01 6.78
C THR A 70 5.83 0.88 5.87
N LEU A 71 5.66 -0.37 6.27
CA LEU A 71 5.96 -1.56 5.46
C LEU A 71 4.69 -2.06 4.76
N GLU A 72 3.95 -1.15 4.12
CA GLU A 72 2.79 -1.49 3.30
C GLU A 72 3.29 -2.22 2.03
N ARG A 73 3.48 -3.54 2.13
CA ARG A 73 4.05 -4.40 1.08
C ARG A 73 3.25 -4.40 -0.22
N ALA A 74 1.94 -4.20 -0.14
CA ALA A 74 1.07 -4.19 -1.30
C ALA A 74 -0.09 -3.24 -1.04
N ARG A 75 -0.19 -2.18 -1.85
CA ARG A 75 -1.40 -1.36 -1.96
C ARG A 75 -2.17 -1.83 -3.18
N THR A 76 -3.43 -2.24 -2.99
CA THR A 76 -4.30 -2.65 -4.10
C THR A 76 -4.48 -1.49 -5.07
N ARG A 77 -4.08 -1.69 -6.33
CA ARG A 77 -4.20 -0.67 -7.37
C ARG A 77 -5.64 -0.57 -7.84
N HIS A 78 -6.41 0.32 -7.19
CA HIS A 78 -7.81 0.53 -7.51
C HIS A 78 -8.05 0.95 -8.96
N ASP A 79 -7.09 1.59 -9.63
CA ASP A 79 -7.17 1.91 -11.06
C ASP A 79 -7.43 0.68 -11.94
N TYR A 80 -6.77 -0.44 -11.63
CA TYR A 80 -6.90 -1.67 -12.42
C TYR A 80 -8.27 -2.31 -12.23
N VAL A 81 -8.81 -2.24 -11.00
CA VAL A 81 -10.15 -2.75 -10.67
C VAL A 81 -11.23 -1.93 -11.37
N VAL A 82 -11.11 -0.60 -11.36
CA VAL A 82 -12.05 0.27 -12.07
C VAL A 82 -11.97 0.02 -13.57
N MET A 83 -10.76 -0.10 -14.12
CA MET A 83 -10.57 -0.35 -15.54
C MET A 83 -11.14 -1.70 -15.98
N SER A 84 -10.94 -2.78 -15.20
CA SER A 84 -11.51 -4.08 -15.51
C SER A 84 -13.03 -4.09 -15.42
N LEU A 85 -13.63 -3.36 -14.47
CA LEU A 85 -15.09 -3.19 -14.40
C LEU A 85 -15.64 -2.45 -15.63
N VAL A 86 -15.00 -1.36 -16.05
CA VAL A 86 -15.44 -0.59 -17.22
C VAL A 86 -15.31 -1.42 -18.49
N LEU A 87 -14.17 -2.08 -18.73
CA LEU A 87 -14.02 -2.96 -19.89
C LEU A 87 -15.00 -4.15 -19.87
N GLY A 88 -15.25 -4.74 -18.70
CA GLY A 88 -16.24 -5.81 -18.55
C GLY A 88 -17.66 -5.34 -18.88
N SER A 89 -18.01 -4.11 -18.49
CA SER A 89 -19.32 -3.52 -18.79
C SER A 89 -19.53 -3.22 -20.28
N VAL A 90 -18.48 -2.90 -21.03
CA VAL A 90 -18.55 -2.74 -22.49
C VAL A 90 -18.88 -4.07 -23.16
N PHE A 91 -18.27 -5.16 -22.71
CA PHE A 91 -18.44 -6.48 -23.33
C PHE A 91 -19.80 -7.10 -23.02
N PHE A 92 -20.32 -6.87 -21.81
CA PHE A 92 -21.65 -7.31 -21.39
C PHE A 92 -22.60 -6.11 -21.29
N TRP A 93 -23.05 -5.60 -22.44
CA TRP A 93 -23.92 -4.42 -22.58
C TRP A 93 -25.14 -4.36 -21.64
N PRO A 94 -25.93 -5.44 -21.40
CA PRO A 94 -27.06 -5.37 -20.46
C PRO A 94 -26.61 -5.22 -19.00
N LEU A 95 -25.40 -5.68 -18.66
CA LEU A 95 -24.83 -5.56 -17.32
C LEU A 95 -24.26 -4.17 -17.04
N ALA A 96 -24.09 -3.33 -18.06
CA ALA A 96 -23.55 -1.97 -17.92
C ALA A 96 -24.40 -1.08 -16.98
N VAL A 97 -25.72 -1.26 -16.97
CA VAL A 97 -26.64 -0.49 -16.10
C VAL A 97 -26.32 -0.67 -14.61
N VAL A 98 -25.80 -1.83 -14.21
CA VAL A 98 -25.48 -2.15 -12.81
C VAL A 98 -24.00 -1.97 -12.50
N LEU A 99 -23.10 -2.31 -13.43
CA LEU A 99 -21.65 -2.22 -13.20
C LEU A 99 -21.11 -0.78 -13.25
N CYS A 100 -21.69 0.10 -14.08
CA CYS A 100 -21.28 1.50 -14.17
C CYS A 100 -21.51 2.31 -12.86
N PRO A 101 -22.67 2.24 -12.17
CA PRO A 101 -22.84 2.95 -10.90
C PRO A 101 -21.91 2.40 -9.79
N VAL A 102 -21.59 1.11 -9.81
CA VAL A 102 -20.61 0.50 -8.88
C VAL A 102 -19.20 1.03 -9.16
N ALA A 103 -18.79 1.09 -10.42
CA ALA A 103 -17.51 1.67 -10.82
C ALA A 103 -17.42 3.16 -10.43
N LEU A 104 -18.49 3.92 -10.64
CA LEU A 104 -18.55 5.35 -10.32
C LEU A 104 -18.58 5.61 -8.80
N GLY A 105 -19.25 4.74 -8.02
CA GLY A 105 -19.19 4.79 -6.56
C GLY A 105 -17.78 4.49 -6.02
N LEU A 106 -17.08 3.53 -6.63
CA LEU A 106 -15.70 3.18 -6.27
C LEU A 106 -14.71 4.31 -6.61
N THR A 107 -14.88 5.02 -7.73
CA THR A 107 -14.02 6.18 -8.07
C THR A 107 -14.23 7.35 -7.13
N VAL A 108 -15.48 7.68 -6.78
CA VAL A 108 -15.80 8.77 -5.83
C VAL A 108 -15.26 8.45 -4.43
N LYS A 109 -15.48 7.23 -3.94
CA LYS A 109 -15.00 6.82 -2.60
C LYS A 109 -13.47 6.81 -2.52
N ASN A 110 -12.79 6.36 -3.57
CA ASN A 110 -11.33 6.30 -3.60
C ASN A 110 -10.65 7.58 -4.09
N TRP A 111 -11.40 8.63 -4.42
CA TRP A 111 -10.83 9.94 -4.78
C TRP A 111 -9.97 10.53 -3.65
N SER A 112 -10.33 10.22 -2.40
CA SER A 112 -9.64 10.68 -1.19
C SER A 112 -8.47 9.78 -0.76
N ALA A 113 -8.22 8.67 -1.45
CA ALA A 113 -7.13 7.76 -1.10
C ALA A 113 -5.77 8.34 -1.54
N PRO A 114 -4.71 8.25 -0.70
CA PRO A 114 -3.40 8.78 -1.04
C PRO A 114 -2.86 8.09 -2.31
N PRO A 115 -2.41 8.87 -3.31
CA PRO A 115 -1.95 8.33 -4.58
C PRO A 115 -0.79 7.35 -4.37
N SER A 116 -0.79 6.24 -5.12
CA SER A 116 0.27 5.23 -5.03
C SER A 116 1.62 5.80 -5.45
N LEU A 117 2.70 5.41 -4.76
CA LEU A 117 4.09 5.82 -5.06
C LEU A 117 4.55 5.49 -6.49
N VAL A 118 3.87 4.56 -7.18
CA VAL A 118 4.15 4.16 -8.56
C VAL A 118 2.98 4.61 -9.44
N ALA A 119 3.19 5.69 -10.19
CA ALA A 119 2.29 6.35 -11.14
C ALA A 119 1.34 7.44 -10.58
N ASN A 120 1.80 8.68 -10.71
CA ASN A 120 1.27 9.91 -10.12
C ASN A 120 0.22 10.62 -11.00
N THR A 121 -0.79 9.94 -11.52
CA THR A 121 -1.78 10.65 -12.36
C THR A 121 -3.22 10.29 -12.01
N LYS A 122 -3.83 11.17 -11.20
CA LYS A 122 -5.30 11.28 -11.01
C LYS A 122 -6.06 11.37 -12.35
N LEU A 123 -5.36 11.72 -13.43
CA LEU A 123 -5.85 11.70 -14.80
C LEU A 123 -6.49 10.35 -15.18
N ARG A 124 -5.90 9.21 -14.79
CA ARG A 124 -6.45 7.88 -15.14
C ARG A 124 -7.79 7.61 -14.47
N LEU A 125 -7.94 8.00 -13.20
CA LEU A 125 -9.20 7.94 -12.47
C LEU A 125 -10.27 8.84 -13.09
N GLY A 126 -9.88 10.05 -13.51
CA GLY A 126 -10.76 10.97 -14.24
C GLY A 126 -11.25 10.40 -15.57
N ILE A 127 -10.36 9.83 -16.38
CA ILE A 127 -10.71 9.20 -17.66
C ILE A 127 -11.69 8.04 -17.45
N CYS A 128 -11.47 7.20 -16.44
CA CYS A 128 -12.38 6.09 -16.14
C CYS A 128 -13.76 6.58 -15.69
N ALA A 129 -13.84 7.66 -14.92
CA ALA A 129 -15.12 8.24 -14.50
C ALA A 129 -15.92 8.81 -15.69
N VAL A 130 -15.26 9.50 -16.62
CA VAL A 130 -15.89 10.02 -17.84
C VAL A 130 -16.40 8.87 -18.72
N LEU A 131 -15.58 7.84 -18.93
CA LEU A 131 -15.98 6.67 -19.72
C LEU A 131 -17.17 5.93 -19.10
N ALA A 132 -17.18 5.74 -17.77
CA ALA A 132 -18.31 5.11 -17.08
C ALA A 132 -19.61 5.92 -17.21
N ALA A 133 -19.52 7.26 -17.12
CA ALA A 133 -20.69 8.13 -17.30
C ALA A 133 -21.24 8.08 -18.73
N LEU A 134 -20.36 8.11 -19.74
CA LEU A 134 -20.77 7.99 -21.14
C LEU A 134 -21.44 6.65 -21.44
N LEU A 135 -20.91 5.55 -20.91
CA LEU A 135 -21.52 4.22 -21.06
C LEU A 135 -22.90 4.12 -20.39
N LEU A 136 -23.05 4.72 -19.21
CA LEU A 136 -24.33 4.75 -18.51
C LEU A 136 -25.39 5.52 -19.33
N CYS A 137 -25.02 6.69 -19.88
CA CYS A 137 -25.92 7.47 -20.74
C CYS A 137 -26.29 6.72 -22.03
N ALA A 138 -25.31 6.08 -22.69
CA ALA A 138 -25.53 5.33 -23.92
C ALA A 138 -26.46 4.12 -23.71
N SER A 139 -26.24 3.36 -22.63
CA SER A 139 -27.09 2.21 -22.28
C SER A 139 -28.51 2.65 -21.89
N ALA A 140 -28.67 3.72 -21.12
CA ALA A 140 -29.98 4.27 -20.76
C ALA A 140 -30.76 4.75 -22.00
N ALA A 141 -30.11 5.47 -22.92
CA ALA A 141 -30.74 5.94 -24.16
C ALA A 141 -31.20 4.78 -25.05
N PHE A 142 -30.42 3.70 -25.13
CA PHE A 142 -30.77 2.50 -25.87
C PHE A 142 -32.04 1.82 -25.32
N TRP A 143 -32.14 1.65 -23.99
CA TRP A 143 -33.31 1.07 -23.33
C TRP A 143 -34.57 1.93 -23.48
N ILE A 144 -34.45 3.26 -23.37
CA ILE A 144 -35.57 4.19 -23.57
C ILE A 144 -36.05 4.15 -25.02
N GLY A 145 -35.13 4.04 -25.99
CA GLY A 145 -35.46 3.87 -27.40
C GLY A 145 -36.22 2.58 -27.68
N LEU A 146 -35.75 1.46 -27.12
CA LEU A 146 -36.40 0.15 -27.24
C LEU A 146 -37.82 0.14 -26.63
N ALA A 147 -37.99 0.78 -25.47
CA ALA A 147 -39.28 0.90 -24.79
C ALA A 147 -40.29 1.79 -25.53
N ARG A 148 -39.82 2.66 -26.43
CA ARG A 148 -40.67 3.56 -27.23
C ARG A 148 -41.05 2.97 -28.59
N SER A 149 -40.33 1.93 -29.05
CA SER A 149 -40.59 1.22 -30.31
C SER A 149 -41.50 0.00 -30.17
N ASN A 150 -41.76 -0.46 -28.94
CA ASN A 150 -42.73 -1.51 -28.59
C ASN A 150 -44.05 -0.89 -28.14
#